data_AF-A0AAD1LZJ1-F1
#
_entry.id   AF-A0AAD1LZJ1-F1
#
_cell.length_a   1.000
_cell.length_b   1.000
_cell.length_c   1.000
_cell.angle_alpha   90.00
_cell.angle_beta   90.00
_cell.angle_gamma   90.00
#
_symmetry.space_group_name_H-M   'P 1'
#
loop_
_entity.id
_entity.type
_entity.pdbx_description
1 polymer ?
#
loop_
_entity_poly.entity_id
_entity_poly.type
_entity_poly.pdbx_seq_one_letter_code
_entity_poly.pdbx_strand_id
1 'polypeptide(L)' 'MIEGLYAIGNTAANVFGTTYPGAGATIAQGLVYGYIAARDAAGA' A
#
# COMPACT_ATOMS: atom_id res chain seq x y z
N MET A 1 -5.77 3.92 14.62
CA MET A 1 -5.72 2.62 13.93
C MET A 1 -7.08 1.96 14.12
N ILE A 2 -7.61 1.32 13.08
CA ILE A 2 -8.85 0.55 13.14
C ILE A 2 -8.45 -0.90 12.91
N GLU A 3 -8.70 -1.76 13.89
CA GLU A 3 -8.27 -3.16 13.86
C GLU A 3 -8.92 -3.91 12.69
N GLY A 4 -8.12 -4.68 11.95
CA GLY A 4 -8.56 -5.42 10.76
C GLY A 4 -8.83 -4.59 9.51
N LEU A 5 -8.70 -3.26 9.56
CA LEU A 5 -8.90 -2.39 8.40
C LEU A 5 -7.57 -2.02 7.74
N TYR A 6 -7.45 -2.32 6.44
CA TYR A 6 -6.29 -2.00 5.62
C TYR A 6 -6.68 -1.11 4.43
N ALA A 7 -5.82 -0.18 4.06
CA ALA A 7 -5.93 0.61 2.84
C ALA A 7 -4.61 0.54 2.08
N ILE A 8 -4.69 0.29 0.77
CA ILE A 8 -3.54 0.19 -0.13
C ILE A 8 -3.82 0.92 -1.46
N GLY A 9 -2.78 1.11 -2.27
CA GLY A 9 -2.90 1.80 -3.55
C GLY A 9 -3.41 3.24 -3.40
N ASN A 10 -4.28 3.67 -4.33
CA ASN A 10 -4.79 5.05 -4.38
C ASN A 10 -5.74 5.42 -3.23
N THR A 11 -6.25 4.43 -2.48
CA THR A 11 -7.06 4.68 -1.27
C THR A 11 -6.20 5.11 -0.09
N ALA A 12 -4.92 4.69 -0.06
CA ALA A 12 -3.96 5.09 0.95
C ALA A 12 -3.20 6.35 0.51
N ALA A 13 -2.66 7.08 1.50
CA ALA A 13 -1.75 8.19 1.22
C ALA A 13 -0.54 7.68 0.42
N ASN A 14 -0.17 8.41 -0.63
CA ASN A 14 0.95 8.04 -1.49
C ASN A 14 2.27 8.16 -0.72
N VAL A 15 3.07 7.10 -0.72
CA VAL A 15 4.37 7.07 -0.01
C VAL A 15 5.42 7.98 -0.64
N PHE A 16 5.22 8.38 -1.89
CA PHE A 16 6.07 9.32 -2.63
C PHE A 16 5.62 10.78 -2.48
N GLY A 17 4.61 11.04 -1.63
CA GLY A 17 4.10 12.39 -1.37
C GLY A 17 3.57 13.05 -2.65
N THR A 18 4.10 14.23 -2.96
CA THR A 18 3.67 15.06 -4.11
C THR A 18 4.49 14.79 -5.38
N THR A 19 5.36 13.78 -5.39
CA THR A 19 6.28 13.52 -6.50
C THR A 19 6.00 12.15 -7.12
N TYR A 20 6.13 12.07 -8.44
CA TYR A 20 6.09 10.81 -9.17
C TYR A 20 7.53 10.40 -9.49
N PRO A 21 8.13 9.44 -8.75
CA PRO A 21 9.56 9.13 -8.86
C PRO A 21 9.91 8.36 -10.13
N GLY A 22 8.92 7.81 -10.84
CA GLY A 22 9.12 7.08 -12.08
C GLY A 22 7.93 6.21 -12.46
N ALA A 23 7.98 5.68 -13.68
CA ALA A 23 6.95 4.79 -14.20
C ALA A 23 6.75 3.58 -13.27
N GLY A 24 5.49 3.32 -12.90
CA GLY A 24 5.12 2.18 -12.06
C GLY A 24 5.16 2.43 -10.55
N ALA A 25 5.52 3.64 -10.09
CA ALA A 25 5.62 3.96 -8.66
C ALA A 25 4.34 3.57 -7.87
N THR A 26 3.17 4.01 -8.34
CA THR A 26 1.89 3.71 -7.69
C THR A 26 1.53 2.22 -7.72
N ILE A 27 1.85 1.53 -8.82
CA ILE A 27 1.58 0.09 -8.96
C ILE A 27 2.48 -0.71 -8.00
N ALA A 28 3.76 -0.36 -7.95
CA ALA A 28 4.72 -0.99 -7.05
C ALA A 28 4.33 -0.79 -5.58
N GLN A 29 3.93 0.43 -5.19
CA GLN A 29 3.38 0.70 -3.86
C GLN A 29 2.17 -0.22 -3.58
N GLY A 30 1.19 -0.26 -4.49
CA GLY A 30 -0.02 -1.06 -4.31
C GLY A 30 0.27 -2.56 -4.12
N LEU A 31 1.18 -3.12 -4.92
CA LEU A 31 1.55 -4.54 -4.84
C LEU A 31 2.34 -4.87 -3.57
N VAL A 32 3.35 -4.06 -3.23
CA VAL A 32 4.22 -4.32 -2.08
C VAL A 32 3.42 -4.20 -0.77
N TYR A 33 2.71 -3.09 -0.57
CA TYR A 33 1.90 -2.93 0.64
C TYR A 33 0.66 -3.81 0.64
N GLY A 34 0.12 -4.17 -0.53
CA GLY A 34 -0.95 -5.16 -0.63
C GLY A 34 -0.52 -6.54 -0.17
N TYR A 35 0.69 -6.97 -0.55
CA TYR A 35 1.25 -8.23 -0.07
C TYR A 35 1.46 -8.22 1.45
N ILE A 36 2.02 -7.14 1.99
CA ILE A 36 2.24 -6.99 3.44
C ILE A 36 0.91 -7.02 4.20
N ALA A 37 -0.08 -6.22 3.77
CA ALA A 37 -1.40 -6.19 4.39
C ALA A 37 -2.11 -7.56 4.32
N ALA A 38 -1.97 -8.29 3.20
CA ALA A 38 -2.56 -9.61 3.05
C ALA A 38 -1.90 -10.65 3.99
N ARG A 39 -0.58 -10.58 4.19
CA ARG A 39 0.12 -11.45 5.15
C ARG A 39 -0.31 -11.17 6.58
N ASP A 40 -0.36 -9.89 6.95
CA ASP A 40 -0.80 -9.45 8.28
C ASP A 40 -2.25 -9.89 8.54
N ALA A 41 -3.15 -9.67 7.58
CA ALA A 41 -4.53 -10.11 7.65
C ALA A 41 -4.68 -11.65 7.72
N ALA A 42 -3.73 -12.42 7.18
CA ALA A 42 -3.70 -13.87 7.25
C ALA A 42 -3.07 -14.41 8.54
N GLY A 43 -2.50 -13.56 9.40
CA GLY A 43 -1.78 -13.96 10.61
C GLY A 43 -0.41 -14.61 10.35
N ALA A 44 0.25 -14.22 9.27
CA ALA A 44 1.50 -14.81 8.76
C ALA A 44 2.76 -13.95 8.98
#